data_AF-A0AAV7X5I0-F1
#
_entry.id   AF-A0AAV7X5I0-F1
#
_cell.length_a   1.000
_cell.length_b   1.000
_cell.length_c   1.000
_cell.angle_alpha   90.00
_cell.angle_beta   90.00
_cell.angle_gamma   90.00
#
_symmetry.space_group_name_H-M   'P 1'
#
loop_
_entity.id
_entity.type
_entity.pdbx_description
1 polymer ?
#
loop_
_entity_poly.entity_id
_entity_poly.type
_entity_poly.pdbx_seq_one_letter_code
_entity_poly.pdbx_strand_id
1 'polypeptide(L)'
;MHRVVTKEYTLPISTKNGKPAVLPKDMLVLIPVFSIHRDPEFYPDPDKFNPDNFTAEAKRARPSYTFMPFGEGPRICIGECYICSGLASL
;
A
#
# COMPACT_ATOMS: atom_id res chain seq x y z
N MET A 1 9.31 -1.98 3.92
CA MET A 1 8.38 -2.96 4.52
C MET A 1 8.75 -4.36 4.05
N HIS A 2 9.73 -4.99 4.71
CA HIS A 2 10.17 -6.34 4.35
C HIS A 2 9.64 -7.36 5.37
N ARG A 3 9.22 -8.52 4.89
CA ARG A 3 8.80 -9.66 5.70
C ARG A 3 9.63 -10.87 5.30
N VAL A 4 9.88 -11.75 6.26
CA VAL A 4 10.52 -13.03 5.99
C VAL A 4 9.50 -14.12 6.30
N VAL A 5 9.39 -15.08 5.40
CA VAL A 5 8.47 -16.19 5.52
C VAL A 5 9.02 -17.16 6.56
N THR A 6 8.36 -17.27 7.72
CA THR A 6 8.84 -18.11 8.83
C THR A 6 8.44 -19.57 8.70
N LYS A 7 7.38 -19.85 7.94
CA LYS A 7 6.86 -21.18 7.62
C LYS A 7 6.38 -21.15 6.18
N GLU A 8 6.61 -22.24 5.45
CA GLU A 8 6.10 -22.39 4.09
C GLU A 8 4.59 -22.15 4.09
N TYR A 9 4.13 -21.33 3.15
CA TYR A 9 2.74 -20.91 3.08
C TYR A 9 2.30 -20.69 1.64
N THR A 10 1.18 -21.29 1.26
CA THR A 10 0.54 -21.04 -0.03
C THR A 10 -0.37 -19.84 0.10
N LEU A 11 -0.02 -18.75 -0.60
CA LEU A 11 -0.88 -17.56 -0.65
C LEU A 11 -2.20 -17.91 -1.34
N PRO A 12 -3.35 -17.49 -0.80
CA PRO A 12 -4.61 -17.56 -1.52
C PRO A 12 -4.53 -16.72 -2.80
N ILE A 13 -5.28 -17.10 -3.83
CA ILE A 13 -5.30 -16.39 -5.10
C ILE A 13 -5.75 -14.94 -4.85
N SER A 14 -4.80 -14.01 -4.98
CA SER A 14 -4.97 -12.60 -4.59
C SER A 14 -5.10 -11.67 -5.80
N THR A 15 -4.77 -12.14 -7.01
CA THR A 15 -4.87 -11.36 -8.25
C THR A 15 -5.96 -11.94 -9.16
N LYS A 16 -6.63 -11.08 -9.94
CA LYS A 16 -7.77 -11.45 -10.82
C LYS A 16 -7.45 -12.61 -11.79
N ASN A 17 -6.17 -12.82 -12.13
CA ASN A 17 -5.67 -13.91 -12.99
C ASN A 17 -4.57 -14.75 -12.29
N GLY A 18 -4.55 -14.75 -10.96
CA GLY A 18 -3.44 -15.29 -10.17
C GLY A 18 -3.44 -16.81 -10.10
N LYS A 19 -2.25 -17.40 -10.23
CA LYS A 19 -2.01 -18.77 -9.77
C LYS A 19 -1.69 -18.74 -8.26
N PRO A 20 -2.01 -19.81 -7.51
CA PRO A 20 -1.53 -19.96 -6.14
C PRO A 20 0.00 -19.83 -6.11
N ALA A 21 0.51 -18.95 -5.24
CA ALA A 21 1.94 -18.75 -5.07
C ALA A 21 2.38 -19.42 -3.77
N VAL A 22 3.31 -20.37 -3.86
CA VAL A 22 3.95 -20.95 -2.69
C VAL A 22 5.08 -20.03 -2.26
N LEU A 23 5.07 -19.62 -0.99
CA LEU A 23 6.14 -18.86 -0.36
C LEU A 23 7.05 -19.82 0.40
N PRO A 24 8.29 -20.05 -0.06
CA PRO A 24 9.24 -20.88 0.65
C PRO A 24 9.65 -20.25 1.98
N LYS A 25 10.00 -21.08 2.95
CA LYS A 25 10.62 -20.61 4.19
C LYS A 25 11.86 -19.77 3.90
N ASP A 26 12.07 -18.74 4.72
CA ASP A 26 13.19 -17.79 4.66
C ASP A 26 13.20 -16.86 3.43
N MET A 27 12.17 -16.93 2.57
CA MET A 27 11.98 -15.99 1.48
C MET A 27 11.65 -14.59 2.00
N LEU A 28 12.29 -13.57 1.41
CA LEU A 28 11.96 -12.17 1.62
C LEU A 28 10.74 -11.76 0.78
N VAL A 29 9.76 -11.16 1.42
CA VAL A 29 8.58 -10.57 0.78
C VAL A 29 8.63 -9.07 0.97
N LEU A 30 8.60 -8.34 -0.14
CA LEU A 30 8.61 -6.89 -0.19
C LEU A 30 7.32 -6.37 -0.80
N ILE A 31 6.73 -5.35 -0.18
CA ILE A 31 5.63 -4.59 -0.79
C ILE A 31 6.25 -3.38 -1.50
N PRO A 32 6.10 -3.24 -2.83
CA PRO A 32 6.76 -2.21 -3.62
C PRO A 32 6.00 -0.88 -3.53
N VAL A 33 5.95 -0.29 -2.32
CA VAL A 33 5.19 0.94 -2.03
C VAL A 33 5.58 2.08 -2.97
N PHE A 34 6.87 2.24 -3.27
CA PHE A 34 7.35 3.26 -4.19
C PHE A 34 6.74 3.12 -5.59
N SER A 35 6.67 1.90 -6.12
CA SER A 35 6.08 1.63 -7.44
C SER A 35 4.57 1.87 -7.43
N ILE A 36 3.88 1.45 -6.36
CA ILE A 36 2.42 1.63 -6.22
C ILE A 36 2.05 3.12 -6.15
N HIS A 37 2.80 3.92 -5.41
CA HIS A 37 2.56 5.37 -5.30
C HIS A 37 2.89 6.14 -6.59
N ARG A 38 3.56 5.49 -7.54
CA ARG A 38 3.91 6.07 -8.84
C ARG A 38 3.25 5.34 -10.00
N ASP A 39 2.26 4.51 -9.71
CA ASP A 39 1.53 3.80 -10.75
C ASP A 39 0.56 4.79 -11.44
N PRO A 40 0.72 5.06 -12.75
CA PRO A 40 -0.15 5.97 -13.48
C PRO A 40 -1.61 5.49 -13.54
N GLU A 41 -1.88 4.20 -13.26
CA GLU A 41 -3.25 3.68 -13.14
C GLU A 41 -3.99 4.31 -11.94
N PHE A 42 -3.26 4.64 -10.86
CA PHE A 42 -3.85 5.20 -9.63
C PHE A 42 -3.55 6.69 -9.45
N TYR A 43 -2.44 7.18 -10.03
CA TYR A 43 -1.97 8.55 -9.89
C TYR A 43 -1.56 9.10 -11.27
N PRO A 44 -2.46 9.80 -11.99
CA PRO A 44 -2.13 10.42 -13.27
C PRO A 44 -0.95 11.40 -13.15
N ASP A 45 -0.01 11.33 -14.11
CA ASP A 45 1.27 12.07 -14.08
C ASP A 45 2.00 11.96 -12.72
N PRO A 46 2.37 10.74 -12.27
CA PRO A 46 2.79 10.49 -10.89
C PRO A 46 4.10 11.18 -10.48
N ASP A 47 4.90 11.64 -11.45
CA ASP A 47 6.13 12.37 -11.20
C ASP A 47 5.91 13.88 -10.97
N LYS A 48 4.69 14.38 -11.20
CA LYS A 48 4.31 15.76 -10.92
C LYS A 48 3.59 15.86 -9.58
N PHE A 49 3.87 16.92 -8.84
CA PHE A 49 3.08 17.24 -7.65
C PHE A 49 1.67 17.68 -8.07
N ASN A 50 0.67 16.86 -7.74
CA ASN A 50 -0.73 17.12 -8.05
C ASN A 50 -1.61 16.97 -6.78
N PRO A 51 -2.04 18.08 -6.15
CA PRO A 51 -2.91 18.06 -4.98
C PRO A 51 -4.27 17.40 -5.22
N ASP A 52 -4.79 17.44 -6.45
CA ASP A 52 -6.14 16.95 -6.78
C ASP A 52 -6.27 15.43 -6.58
N ASN A 53 -5.14 14.73 -6.63
CA ASN A 53 -5.05 13.31 -6.25
C ASN A 53 -5.51 13.06 -4.81
N PHE A 54 -5.56 14.06 -3.93
CA PHE A 54 -5.87 13.89 -2.50
C PHE A 54 -7.18 14.56 -2.06
N THR A 55 -8.04 14.94 -3.01
CA THR A 55 -9.43 15.33 -2.75
C THR A 55 -10.23 14.21 -2.09
N ALA A 56 -11.34 14.53 -1.43
CA ALA A 56 -12.19 13.53 -0.79
C ALA A 56 -12.78 12.56 -1.81
N GLU A 57 -13.09 13.03 -3.01
CA GLU A 57 -13.61 12.26 -4.14
C GLU A 57 -12.54 11.29 -4.66
N ALA A 58 -11.34 11.79 -4.95
CA ALA A 58 -10.23 10.96 -5.43
C ALA A 58 -9.82 9.89 -4.40
N LYS A 59 -9.74 10.26 -3.12
CA LYS A 59 -9.47 9.30 -2.03
C LYS A 59 -10.52 8.20 -1.93
N ARG A 60 -11.81 8.55 -2.09
CA ARG A 60 -12.92 7.57 -2.05
C ARG A 60 -12.96 6.65 -3.27
N ALA A 61 -12.62 7.17 -4.45
CA ALA A 61 -12.60 6.40 -5.69
C ALA A 61 -11.38 5.47 -5.81
N ARG A 62 -10.29 5.80 -5.12
CA ARG A 62 -9.04 5.04 -5.18
C ARG A 62 -9.19 3.67 -4.50
N PRO A 63 -8.69 2.57 -5.11
CA PRO A 63 -8.66 1.26 -4.47
C PRO A 63 -7.87 1.26 -3.15
N SER A 64 -8.33 0.50 -2.17
CA SER A 64 -7.60 0.32 -0.90
C SER A 64 -6.18 -0.20 -1.12
N TYR A 65 -5.27 0.10 -0.21
CA TYR A 65 -3.85 -0.31 -0.26
C TYR A 65 -3.03 0.24 -1.43
N THR A 66 -3.51 1.29 -2.12
CA THR A 66 -2.74 2.00 -3.15
C THR A 66 -2.15 3.33 -2.66
N PHE A 67 -2.59 3.80 -1.48
CA PHE A 67 -1.95 4.87 -0.72
C PHE A 67 -1.64 4.35 0.68
N MET A 68 -0.35 4.22 1.00
CA MET A 68 0.14 3.61 2.26
C MET A 68 1.42 4.31 2.71
N PRO A 69 1.38 5.64 2.94
CA PRO A 69 2.57 6.42 3.29
C PRO A 69 3.19 6.00 4.62
N PHE A 70 2.38 5.42 5.52
CA PHE A 70 2.76 5.01 6.86
C PHE A 70 2.73 3.49 7.06
N GLY A 71 2.65 2.73 5.97
CA GLY A 71 2.39 1.29 6.01
C GLY A 71 0.92 0.99 6.27
N GLU A 72 0.61 -0.29 6.45
CA GLU A 72 -0.75 -0.78 6.69
C GLU A 72 -0.71 -2.07 7.55
N GLY A 73 -1.86 -2.40 8.14
CA GLY A 73 -2.04 -3.61 8.94
C GLY A 73 -1.27 -3.61 10.27
N PRO A 74 -0.85 -4.79 10.80
CA PRO A 74 -0.30 -4.88 12.15
C PRO A 74 1.04 -4.16 12.42
N ARG A 75 1.69 -3.63 11.38
CA ARG A 75 2.91 -2.80 11.51
C ARG A 75 2.75 -1.42 10.87
N ILE A 76 1.52 -0.89 10.89
CA ILE A 76 1.26 0.51 10.56
C ILE A 76 2.02 1.44 11.52
N CYS A 77 2.42 2.63 11.05
CA CYS A 77 3.11 3.60 11.89
C CYS A 77 2.26 3.97 13.10
N ILE A 78 2.81 3.83 14.31
CA ILE A 78 2.11 4.20 15.55
C ILE A 78 1.75 5.70 15.60
N GLY A 79 2.50 6.52 14.85
CA GLY A 79 2.34 7.96 14.78
C GLY A 79 1.25 8.43 13.81
N GLU A 80 0.70 7.54 12.97
CA GLU A 80 -0.25 7.93 11.94
C GLU A 80 -1.49 8.61 12.52
N CYS A 81 -2.04 8.07 13.62
CA CYS A 81 -3.21 8.64 14.26
C CYS A 81 -2.96 10.07 14.79
N TYR A 82 -1.74 10.38 15.23
CA TYR A 82 -1.38 11.70 15.74
C TYR A 82 -1.22 12.73 14.61
N ILE A 83 -0.67 12.31 13.46
CA ILE A 83 -0.47 13.18 12.31
C ILE A 83 -1.82 13.46 11.60
N CYS A 84 -2.64 12.43 11.40
CA CYS A 84 -3.92 12.56 10.72
C CYS A 84 -4.96 13.33 11.56
N SER A 85 -4.94 13.19 12.89
CA SER A 85 -5.81 13.99 13.78
C SER A 85 -5.42 15.48 13.82
N GLY A 86 -4.13 15.79 13.71
CA GLY A 86 -3.64 17.16 13.63
C GLY A 86 -3.98 17.87 12.32
N LEU A 87 -3.98 17.15 11.19
CA LEU A 87 -4.28 17.70 9.86
C LEU A 87 -5.78 17.90 9.59
N ALA A 88 -6.66 17.24 10.34
CA ALA A 88 -8.11 17.45 10.23
C ALA A 88 -8.60 18.74 10.93
N SER A 89 -7.69 19.51 11.52
CA SER A 89 -7.96 20.74 12.29
C SER A 89 -7.49 22.03 11.59
N LEU A 90 -7.07 21.94 10.33
CA LEU A 90 -6.73 23.06 9.44
C LEU A 90 -7.60 22.98 8.18
#